data_AF-A0AAF0C7E3-F1
#
_entry.id   AF-A0AAF0C7E3-F1
#
_cell.length_a   1.000
_cell.length_b   1.000
_cell.length_c   1.000
_cell.angle_alpha   90.00
_cell.angle_beta   90.00
_cell.angle_gamma   90.00
#
_symmetry.space_group_name_H-M   'P 1'
#
loop_
_entity.id
_entity.type
_entity.pdbx_description
1 polymer ?
#
loop_
_entity_poly.entity_id
_entity_poly.type
_entity_poly.pdbx_seq_one_letter_code
_entity_poly.pdbx_strand_id
1 'polypeptide(L)'
;MKYLTSGFILFLSLPLVSGILAAMETRNLVDNIPLTADARVFARFDDSLPVVVNYFTRESEQAIIALYQESYGKPSARERKRGRLTVSFIRENSDIRIVISEQDRQRQVDILKIK
;
A
#
# COMPACT_ATOMS: atom_id res chain seq x y z
N MET A 1 -10.08 -70.65 28.40
CA MET A 1 -9.21 -70.03 29.42
C MET A 1 -8.43 -68.91 28.75
N LYS A 2 -8.51 -67.69 29.33
CA LYS A 2 -7.49 -66.62 29.51
C LYS A 2 -6.20 -66.78 28.66
N TYR A 3 -5.58 -65.76 28.03
CA TYR A 3 -5.22 -64.43 28.54
C TYR A 3 -4.97 -63.41 27.40
N LEU A 4 -5.55 -62.23 27.57
CA LEU A 4 -4.92 -60.90 27.58
C LEU A 4 -3.43 -60.79 27.18
N THR A 5 -3.10 -59.88 26.24
CA THR A 5 -2.00 -58.88 26.29
C THR A 5 -1.96 -58.16 24.92
N SER A 6 -2.48 -56.95 24.82
CA SER A 6 -1.79 -55.65 25.00
C SER A 6 -0.72 -55.38 23.94
N GLY A 7 -1.02 -54.42 23.06
CA GLY A 7 -0.13 -53.89 22.04
C GLY A 7 -0.74 -52.65 21.41
N PHE A 8 -0.95 -51.61 22.21
CA PHE A 8 -1.44 -50.31 21.76
C PHE A 8 -0.27 -49.56 21.11
N ILE A 9 -0.13 -49.66 19.78
CA ILE A 9 0.84 -48.86 19.02
C ILE A 9 0.13 -47.56 18.61
N LEU A 10 0.39 -46.50 19.37
CA LEU A 10 -0.06 -45.15 19.03
C LEU A 10 0.92 -44.56 18.01
N PHE A 11 0.61 -44.71 16.72
CA PHE A 11 1.31 -43.99 15.65
C PHE A 11 0.94 -42.50 15.74
N LEU A 12 1.80 -41.72 16.38
CA LEU A 12 1.70 -40.26 16.40
C LEU A 12 2.14 -39.72 15.02
N SER A 13 1.19 -39.58 14.10
CA SER A 13 1.43 -38.91 12.81
C SER A 13 1.46 -37.39 13.00
N LEU A 14 2.66 -36.80 12.98
CA LEU A 14 2.84 -35.36 12.86
C LEU A 14 2.42 -34.90 11.45
N PRO A 15 1.45 -33.99 11.28
CA PRO A 15 1.26 -33.35 9.99
C PRO A 15 2.40 -32.36 9.75
N LEU A 16 3.09 -32.55 8.63
CA LEU A 16 4.09 -31.65 8.08
C LEU A 16 3.38 -30.34 7.70
N VAL A 17 3.46 -29.31 8.55
CA VAL A 17 2.95 -27.98 8.24
C VAL A 17 3.78 -27.43 7.07
N SER A 18 3.18 -27.43 5.88
CA SER A 18 3.75 -26.77 4.71
C SER A 18 3.59 -25.27 4.90
N GLY A 19 4.62 -24.62 5.44
CA GLY A 19 4.71 -23.17 5.50
C GLY A 19 4.83 -22.61 4.08
N ILE A 20 3.74 -22.06 3.54
CA ILE A 20 3.83 -21.15 2.40
C ILE A 20 4.41 -19.84 2.96
N LEU A 21 5.74 -19.70 2.88
CA LEU A 21 6.37 -18.39 2.96
C LEU A 21 6.00 -17.65 1.68
N ALA A 22 4.94 -16.84 1.75
CA ALA A 22 4.77 -15.75 0.80
C ALA A 22 6.02 -14.87 0.94
N ALA A 23 6.86 -14.86 -0.09
CA ALA A 23 7.98 -13.96 -0.18
C ALA A 23 7.43 -12.53 -0.23
N MET A 24 7.33 -11.88 0.94
CA MET A 24 7.20 -10.43 1.00
C MET A 24 8.54 -9.87 0.53
N GLU A 25 8.54 -9.40 -0.71
CA GLU A 25 9.68 -8.67 -1.27
C GLU A 25 9.80 -7.34 -0.52
N THR A 26 10.63 -7.32 0.54
CA THR A 26 10.99 -6.09 1.25
C THR A 26 11.89 -5.26 0.34
N ARG A 27 11.27 -4.50 -0.58
CA ARG A 27 11.95 -3.46 -1.33
C ARG A 27 12.37 -2.37 -0.35
N ASN A 28 13.62 -1.93 -0.45
CA ASN A 28 14.27 -0.95 0.41
C ASN A 28 13.35 0.24 0.76
N LEU A 29 13.14 0.46 2.05
CA LEU A 29 12.22 1.45 2.64
C LEU A 29 12.87 2.84 2.67
N VAL A 30 13.21 3.38 1.50
CA VAL A 30 13.52 4.81 1.37
C VAL A 30 12.25 5.47 0.82
N ASP A 31 11.53 6.18 1.70
CA ASP A 31 10.26 6.89 1.46
C ASP A 31 9.07 6.04 0.98
N ASN A 32 8.42 5.33 1.92
CA ASN A 32 7.15 4.66 1.67
C ASN A 32 6.03 5.68 1.40
N ILE A 33 5.83 6.01 0.13
CA ILE A 33 4.59 6.66 -0.32
C ILE A 33 3.45 5.64 -0.16
N PRO A 34 2.41 5.95 0.63
CA PRO A 34 1.28 5.05 0.84
C PRO A 34 0.48 4.92 -0.46
N LEU A 35 0.10 3.69 -0.77
CA LEU A 35 -0.68 3.32 -1.96
C LEU A 35 -2.00 2.69 -1.52
N THR A 36 -3.03 2.84 -2.35
CA THR A 36 -4.28 2.10 -2.17
C THR A 36 -4.04 0.60 -2.36
N ALA A 37 -4.87 -0.24 -1.75
CA ALA A 37 -4.73 -1.70 -1.82
C ALA A 37 -4.80 -2.24 -3.27
N ASP A 38 -5.53 -1.55 -4.14
CA ASP A 38 -5.71 -1.89 -5.55
C ASP A 38 -4.81 -1.08 -6.50
N ALA A 39 -3.80 -0.38 -5.97
CA ALA A 39 -2.97 0.53 -6.74
C ALA A 39 -2.25 -0.20 -7.88
N ARG A 40 -2.46 0.30 -9.11
CA ARG A 40 -1.76 -0.13 -10.32
C ARG A 40 -0.70 0.90 -10.67
N VAL A 41 0.49 0.75 -10.11
CA VAL A 41 1.63 1.66 -10.33
C VAL A 41 2.16 1.50 -11.75
N PHE A 42 2.29 2.62 -12.48
CA PHE A 42 2.83 2.63 -13.84
C PHE A 42 4.07 3.53 -14.00
N ALA A 43 4.36 4.38 -13.01
CA ALA A 43 5.62 5.11 -12.92
C ALA A 43 6.05 5.26 -11.46
N ARG A 44 7.35 5.09 -11.20
CA ARG A 44 8.00 5.33 -9.92
C ARG A 44 9.44 5.81 -10.16
N PHE A 45 9.81 6.89 -9.49
CA PHE A 45 11.16 7.42 -9.45
C PHE A 45 11.47 7.81 -8.01
N ASP A 46 12.38 7.10 -7.34
CA ASP A 46 12.59 7.15 -5.88
C ASP A 46 14.06 7.23 -5.45
N ASP A 47 14.98 7.59 -6.35
CA ASP A 47 16.43 7.49 -6.11
C ASP A 47 17.02 8.49 -5.10
N SER A 48 16.29 9.54 -4.64
CA SER A 48 16.75 10.46 -3.56
C SER A 48 15.94 11.77 -3.35
N LEU A 49 14.95 12.08 -4.19
CA LEU A 49 14.15 13.32 -4.32
C LEU A 49 14.51 14.12 -5.61
N PRO A 50 13.50 14.62 -6.36
CA PRO A 50 12.07 14.49 -6.11
C PRO A 50 11.60 13.05 -6.28
N VAL A 51 10.69 12.61 -5.40
CA VAL A 51 10.06 11.29 -5.54
C VAL A 51 8.78 11.48 -6.35
N VAL A 52 8.62 10.69 -7.40
CA VAL A 52 7.45 10.70 -8.26
C VAL A 52 6.82 9.32 -8.30
N VAL A 53 5.51 9.25 -8.05
CA VAL A 53 4.75 8.01 -8.19
C VAL A 53 3.45 8.31 -8.91
N ASN A 54 3.13 7.49 -9.91
CA ASN A 54 1.85 7.57 -10.62
C ASN A 54 1.20 6.19 -10.63
N TYR A 55 -0.07 6.15 -10.27
CA TYR A 55 -0.85 4.91 -10.26
C TYR A 55 -2.32 5.13 -10.59
N PHE A 56 -2.99 4.05 -10.99
CA PHE A 56 -4.44 4.01 -11.10
C PHE A 56 -5.07 3.24 -9.93
N THR A 57 -6.26 3.65 -9.52
CA THR A 57 -7.06 2.99 -8.47
C THR A 57 -8.55 3.14 -8.76
N ARG A 58 -9.36 2.20 -8.30
CA ARG A 58 -10.83 2.27 -8.28
C ARG A 58 -11.36 2.92 -7.01
N GLU A 59 -10.51 3.17 -6.02
CA GLU A 59 -10.88 3.82 -4.76
C GLU A 59 -11.53 5.17 -4.99
N SER A 60 -12.45 5.55 -4.11
CA SER A 60 -13.08 6.87 -4.15
C SER A 60 -12.06 7.99 -3.92
N GLU A 61 -12.29 9.16 -4.51
CA GLU A 61 -11.44 10.33 -4.22
C GLU A 61 -11.34 10.59 -2.71
N GLN A 62 -12.44 10.41 -1.97
CA GLN A 62 -12.47 10.55 -0.52
C GLN A 62 -11.59 9.51 0.20
N ALA A 63 -11.61 8.26 -0.24
CA ALA A 63 -10.76 7.20 0.33
C ALA A 63 -9.27 7.48 0.06
N ILE A 64 -8.94 7.93 -1.15
CA ILE A 64 -7.57 8.34 -1.51
C ILE A 64 -7.10 9.49 -0.61
N ILE A 65 -7.95 10.50 -0.40
CA ILE A 65 -7.65 11.63 0.49
C ILE A 65 -7.46 11.14 1.93
N ALA A 66 -8.34 10.27 2.43
CA ALA A 66 -8.28 9.76 3.80
C ALA A 66 -6.96 9.02 4.06
N LEU A 67 -6.52 8.18 3.12
CA LEU A 67 -5.22 7.50 3.17
C LEU A 67 -4.05 8.49 3.34
N TYR A 68 -4.02 9.54 2.53
CA TYR A 68 -2.93 10.54 2.63
C TYR A 68 -3.06 11.44 3.86
N GLN A 69 -4.27 11.70 4.34
CA GLN A 69 -4.48 12.42 5.59
C GLN A 69 -4.03 11.61 6.81
N GLU A 70 -4.27 10.31 6.83
CA GLU A 70 -3.76 9.40 7.86
C GLU A 70 -2.23 9.38 7.88
N SER A 71 -1.62 9.40 6.70
CA SER A 71 -0.16 9.29 6.56
C SER A 71 0.59 10.61 6.78
N TYR A 72 0.05 11.72 6.29
CA TYR A 72 0.75 13.03 6.27
C TYR A 72 0.11 14.08 7.18
N GLY A 73 -1.10 13.84 7.70
CA GLY A 73 -1.82 14.79 8.55
C GLY A 73 -2.78 15.69 7.76
N LYS A 74 -3.06 16.88 8.29
CA LYS A 74 -4.00 17.81 7.64
C LYS A 74 -3.38 18.41 6.37
N PRO A 75 -4.14 18.52 5.26
CA PRO A 75 -3.66 19.22 4.06
C PRO A 75 -3.30 20.66 4.37
N SER A 76 -2.19 21.15 3.82
CA SER A 76 -1.82 22.57 3.84
C SER A 76 -2.61 23.37 2.82
N ALA A 77 -2.98 22.75 1.70
CA ALA A 77 -3.81 23.36 0.66
C ALA A 77 -4.64 22.32 -0.09
N ARG A 78 -5.73 22.78 -0.68
CA ARG A 78 -6.59 21.99 -1.57
C ARG A 78 -7.11 22.88 -2.69
N GLU A 79 -6.93 22.46 -3.94
CA GLU A 79 -7.38 23.19 -5.12
C GLU A 79 -8.02 22.22 -6.12
N ARG A 80 -9.13 22.63 -6.75
CA ARG A 80 -9.70 21.90 -7.88
C ARG A 80 -9.68 22.77 -9.14
N LYS A 81 -9.08 22.24 -10.21
CA LYS A 81 -9.00 22.94 -11.50
C LYS A 81 -9.21 21.96 -12.65
N ARG A 82 -10.19 22.26 -13.51
CA ARG A 82 -10.51 21.46 -14.72
C ARG A 82 -10.65 19.95 -14.42
N GLY A 83 -11.41 19.61 -13.37
CA GLY A 83 -11.66 18.22 -12.98
C GLY A 83 -10.54 17.54 -12.17
N ARG A 84 -9.37 18.16 -12.03
CA ARG A 84 -8.26 17.64 -11.21
C ARG A 84 -8.28 18.24 -9.82
N LEU A 85 -8.19 17.39 -8.79
CA LEU A 85 -8.00 17.80 -7.41
C LEU A 85 -6.53 17.72 -7.05
N THR A 86 -5.95 18.82 -6.59
CA THR A 86 -4.62 18.85 -5.99
C THR A 86 -4.77 19.02 -4.49
N VAL A 87 -4.14 18.13 -3.72
CA VAL A 87 -4.06 18.21 -2.26
C VAL A 87 -2.59 18.30 -1.88
N SER A 88 -2.22 19.35 -1.15
CA SER A 88 -0.85 19.57 -0.70
C SER A 88 -0.73 19.26 0.79
N PHE A 89 0.39 18.67 1.18
CA PHE A 89 0.75 18.36 2.56
C PHE A 89 2.17 18.83 2.84
N ILE A 90 2.44 19.17 4.10
CA ILE A 90 3.79 19.42 4.59
C ILE A 90 4.11 18.38 5.65
N ARG A 91 5.14 17.57 5.42
CA ARG A 91 5.60 16.55 6.37
C ARG A 91 7.12 16.49 6.35
N GLU A 92 7.74 16.57 7.54
CA GLU A 92 9.20 16.40 7.70
C GLU A 92 10.02 17.25 6.72
N ASN A 93 9.65 18.53 6.61
CA ASN A 93 10.30 19.50 5.72
C ASN A 93 10.18 19.15 4.22
N SER A 94 9.22 18.31 3.83
CA SER A 94 8.90 18.00 2.44
C SER A 94 7.54 18.58 2.04
N ASP A 95 7.46 19.15 0.83
CA ASP A 95 6.22 19.48 0.12
C ASP A 95 5.74 18.23 -0.64
N ILE A 96 4.57 17.74 -0.29
CA ILE A 96 3.95 16.57 -0.92
C ILE A 96 2.68 17.02 -1.63
N ARG A 97 2.62 16.75 -2.93
CA ARG A 97 1.47 17.06 -3.79
C ARG A 97 0.86 15.78 -4.30
N ILE A 98 -0.42 15.61 -4.02
CA ILE A 98 -1.26 14.53 -4.52
C ILE A 98 -2.22 15.13 -5.54
N VAL A 99 -2.16 14.71 -6.78
CA VAL A 99 -3.10 15.11 -7.83
C VAL A 99 -3.98 13.93 -8.18
N ILE A 100 -5.29 14.11 -8.03
CA ILE A 100 -6.31 13.09 -8.28
C ILE A 100 -7.15 13.55 -9.47
N SER A 101 -7.33 12.66 -10.44
CA SER A 101 -8.19 12.90 -11.59
C SER A 101 -8.94 11.65 -11.98
N GLU A 102 -10.16 11.82 -12.48
CA GLU A 102 -10.96 10.71 -13.00
C GLU A 102 -10.58 10.41 -14.44
N GLN A 103 -10.38 9.13 -14.75
CA GLN A 103 -10.11 8.62 -16.09
C GLN A 103 -10.92 7.34 -16.30
N ASP A 104 -11.89 7.40 -17.21
CA ASP A 104 -12.87 6.33 -17.47
C ASP A 104 -13.63 5.90 -16.21
N ARG A 105 -13.27 4.75 -15.63
CA ARG A 105 -13.91 4.14 -14.45
C ARG A 105 -12.94 4.00 -13.26
N GLN A 106 -11.84 4.74 -13.29
CA GLN A 106 -10.79 4.73 -12.28
C GLN A 106 -10.28 6.15 -12.02
N ARG A 107 -9.53 6.33 -10.94
CA ARG A 107 -8.79 7.56 -10.69
C ARG A 107 -7.31 7.33 -10.97
N GLN A 108 -6.71 8.31 -11.63
CA GLN A 108 -5.27 8.48 -11.66
C GLN A 108 -4.86 9.30 -10.45
N VAL A 109 -3.81 8.85 -9.77
CA VAL A 109 -3.18 9.54 -8.65
C VAL A 109 -1.72 9.79 -9.00
N ASP A 110 -1.36 11.07 -9.09
CA ASP A 110 0.00 11.53 -9.33
C ASP A 110 0.56 12.10 -8.03
N ILE A 111 1.75 11.67 -7.65
CA ILE A 111 2.39 12.06 -6.40
C ILE A 111 3.74 12.66 -6.71
N LEU A 112 4.00 13.80 -6.10
CA LEU A 112 5.28 14.48 -6.12
C LEU A 112 5.66 14.83 -4.68
N LYS A 113 6.81 14.35 -4.21
CA LYS A 113 7.41 14.74 -2.94
C LYS A 113 8.73 15.46 -3.21
N ILE A 114 8.89 16.67 -2.67
CA ILE A 114 10.06 17.53 -2.83
C ILE A 114 10.52 18.01 -1.44
N LYS A 115 11.82 18.25 -1.26
CA LYS A 115 12.40 18.84 -0.04
C LYS A 115 12.36 20.36 -0.06
#